data_AF-A0A6P1YNY6-F1
#
_entry.id   AF-A0A6P1YNY6-F1
#
_cell.length_a   1.000
_cell.length_b   1.000
_cell.length_c   1.000
_cell.angle_alpha   90.00
_cell.angle_beta   90.00
_cell.angle_gamma   90.00
#
_symmetry.space_group_name_H-M   'P 1'
#
loop_
_entity.id
_entity.type
_entity.pdbx_description
1 polymer ?
#
loop_
_entity_poly.entity_id
_entity_poly.type
_entity_poly.pdbx_seq_one_letter_code
_entity_poly.pdbx_strand_id
1 'polypeptide(L)'
;MLKDCILCQLPIPEKTKPEHVLLKALGGRMTVHDIVCPDCNHQMGIGPDHDLARSTENIRNLADLKAGDGGSAPLIHGLEHQGERFDLEPGMRTRVKAKKPLDVQFDGDEIRVAIEAFSEKSADGLLKGAATKIAKQLGHTHPAVIDAIEQDLRKDLRRGYRPAPSVVGHLPFGAGASLQSMAKACLVLWARQCGNAEVTTAKFDEVRSFIRFGKRPDHETDLLTLDARPLPSCPDQFSCHPVFIWVGSDANGAVYGYFRLYGAIGWRFRLTTGGSMPDRRFCLISNPYENRIWDLLAGEDNFIDQAWIWRACPPDDADLAHVKSRIGEMIHAAQGQSREHWIHDFVTQRLGEENGPVSSEQLEKMVRDFAAAMTSMVLRKRIDVDDV
;
A
#
# COMPACT_ATOMS: atom_id res chain seq x y z
N MET A 1 -34.27 -6.74 18.18
CA MET A 1 -33.31 -7.52 19.00
C MET A 1 -31.92 -6.97 18.72
N LEU A 2 -31.12 -6.74 19.77
CA LEU A 2 -29.71 -6.43 19.61
C LEU A 2 -29.01 -7.64 18.99
N LYS A 3 -28.08 -7.42 18.06
CA LYS A 3 -27.26 -8.49 17.49
C LYS A 3 -26.04 -8.71 18.38
N ASP A 4 -25.58 -9.95 18.49
CA ASP A 4 -24.36 -10.27 19.23
C ASP A 4 -23.13 -10.17 18.33
N CYS A 5 -22.02 -9.72 18.91
CA CYS A 5 -20.73 -9.64 18.24
C CYS A 5 -20.24 -11.03 17.85
N ILE A 6 -19.89 -11.23 16.58
CA ILE A 6 -19.42 -12.54 16.09
C ILE A 6 -18.06 -12.97 16.67
N LEU A 7 -17.36 -12.08 17.38
CA LEU A 7 -16.05 -12.35 17.98
C LEU A 7 -16.15 -12.59 19.50
N CYS A 8 -16.79 -11.68 20.23
CA CYS A 8 -16.88 -11.78 21.70
C CYS A 8 -18.25 -12.23 22.22
N GLN A 9 -19.23 -12.42 21.35
CA GLN A 9 -20.61 -12.84 21.69
C GLN A 9 -21.35 -11.88 22.64
N LEU A 10 -20.81 -10.68 22.88
CA LEU A 10 -21.51 -9.63 23.63
C LEU A 10 -22.45 -8.83 22.71
N PRO A 11 -23.55 -8.27 23.23
CA PRO A 11 -24.46 -7.43 22.45
C PRO A 11 -23.74 -6.24 21.80
N ILE A 12 -24.09 -5.95 20.54
CA ILE A 12 -23.57 -4.80 19.79
C ILE A 12 -24.44 -3.57 20.09
N PRO A 13 -23.86 -2.44 20.52
CA PRO A 13 -24.59 -1.19 20.68
C PRO A 13 -25.20 -0.70 19.36
N GLU A 14 -26.33 0.01 19.44
CA GLU A 14 -27.05 0.55 18.27
C GLU A 14 -26.17 1.47 17.40
N LYS A 15 -25.25 2.22 18.02
CA LYS A 15 -24.29 3.09 17.33
C LYS A 15 -22.90 2.49 17.37
N THR A 16 -22.50 1.85 16.28
CA THR A 16 -21.17 1.26 16.11
C THR A 16 -20.52 1.82 14.84
N LYS A 17 -19.21 2.07 14.89
CA LYS A 17 -18.46 2.49 13.70
C LYS A 17 -18.50 1.38 12.64
N PRO A 18 -18.59 1.72 11.34
CA PRO A 18 -18.54 0.71 10.30
C PRO A 18 -17.26 -0.12 10.40
N GLU A 19 -17.43 -1.43 10.31
CA GLU A 19 -16.35 -2.39 10.12
C GLU A 19 -16.21 -2.68 8.63
N HIS A 20 -14.99 -2.71 8.12
CA HIS A 20 -14.72 -3.05 6.73
C HIS A 20 -14.61 -4.57 6.57
N VAL A 21 -15.36 -5.16 5.63
CA VAL A 21 -15.28 -6.61 5.37
C VAL A 21 -13.94 -6.97 4.76
N LEU A 22 -13.56 -6.30 3.68
CA LEU A 22 -12.19 -6.22 3.18
C LEU A 22 -11.59 -4.89 3.63
N LEU A 23 -10.38 -4.90 4.19
CA LEU A 23 -9.75 -3.67 4.69
C LEU A 23 -9.69 -2.59 3.61
N LYS A 24 -9.98 -1.34 4.00
CA LYS A 24 -9.87 -0.20 3.10
C LYS A 24 -8.46 -0.03 2.52
N ALA A 25 -7.43 -0.39 3.29
CA ALA A 25 -6.05 -0.37 2.82
C ALA A 25 -5.86 -1.27 1.60
N LEU A 26 -6.67 -2.32 1.44
CA LEU A 26 -6.58 -3.28 0.35
C LEU A 26 -7.62 -3.03 -0.76
N GLY A 27 -8.18 -1.81 -0.83
CA GLY A 27 -9.23 -1.45 -1.80
C GLY A 27 -10.65 -1.77 -1.33
N GLY A 28 -10.84 -2.33 -0.14
CA GLY A 28 -12.17 -2.75 0.32
C GLY A 28 -13.12 -1.59 0.63
N ARG A 29 -14.37 -1.71 0.13
CA ARG A 29 -15.43 -0.70 0.26
C ARG A 29 -16.67 -1.15 1.00
N MET A 30 -16.92 -2.45 1.05
CA MET A 30 -18.05 -3.00 1.79
C MET A 30 -17.83 -2.82 3.30
N THR A 31 -18.83 -2.23 3.97
CA THR A 31 -18.84 -2.06 5.42
C THR A 31 -20.08 -2.67 6.06
N VAL A 32 -19.97 -2.99 7.35
CA VAL A 32 -21.04 -3.55 8.18
C VAL A 32 -21.06 -2.84 9.53
N HIS A 33 -22.24 -2.64 10.12
CA HIS A 33 -22.37 -1.87 11.38
C HIS A 33 -22.77 -2.73 12.57
N ASP A 34 -23.13 -3.97 12.32
CA ASP A 34 -23.93 -4.80 13.22
C ASP A 34 -23.40 -6.24 13.31
N ILE A 35 -22.11 -6.43 13.01
CA ILE A 35 -21.42 -7.73 13.04
C ILE A 35 -20.37 -7.81 14.16
N VAL A 36 -19.59 -6.75 14.35
CA VAL A 36 -18.49 -6.68 15.33
C VAL A 36 -18.76 -5.51 16.29
N CYS A 37 -18.63 -5.73 17.60
CA CYS A 37 -18.79 -4.65 18.58
C CYS A 37 -17.64 -3.63 18.53
N PRO A 38 -17.82 -2.40 19.06
CA PRO A 38 -16.78 -1.37 19.06
C PRO A 38 -15.45 -1.81 19.66
N ASP A 39 -15.46 -2.58 20.76
CA ASP A 39 -14.24 -3.00 21.45
C ASP A 39 -13.42 -3.98 20.60
N CYS A 40 -14.08 -4.99 20.02
CA CYS A 40 -13.41 -5.92 19.13
C CYS A 40 -12.94 -5.23 17.85
N ASN A 41 -13.74 -4.34 17.26
CA ASN A 41 -13.34 -3.56 16.09
C ASN A 41 -12.09 -2.72 16.41
N HIS A 42 -12.06 -2.03 17.56
CA HIS A 42 -10.90 -1.26 17.99
C HIS A 42 -9.65 -2.13 18.19
N GLN A 43 -9.77 -3.27 18.89
CA GLN A 43 -8.67 -4.20 19.12
C GLN A 43 -8.10 -4.76 17.82
N MET A 44 -8.95 -5.13 16.86
CA MET A 44 -8.52 -5.57 15.54
C MET A 44 -7.83 -4.43 14.77
N GLY A 45 -8.39 -3.23 14.87
CA GLY A 45 -7.87 -2.02 14.23
C GLY A 45 -6.48 -1.59 14.67
N ILE A 46 -6.15 -1.69 15.97
CA ILE A 46 -4.82 -1.34 16.49
C ILE A 46 -3.80 -2.48 16.41
N GLY A 47 -4.25 -3.70 16.06
CA GLY A 47 -3.41 -4.90 16.00
C GLY A 47 -3.50 -5.58 14.64
N PRO A 48 -4.17 -6.74 14.50
CA PRO A 48 -4.21 -7.53 13.27
C PRO A 48 -4.49 -6.75 11.97
N ASP A 49 -5.44 -5.82 11.96
CA ASP A 49 -5.80 -5.06 10.76
C ASP A 49 -4.72 -4.05 10.38
N HIS A 50 -4.12 -3.42 11.39
CA HIS A 50 -2.98 -2.54 11.20
C HIS A 50 -1.79 -3.32 10.62
N ASP A 51 -1.51 -4.51 11.16
CA ASP A 51 -0.43 -5.35 10.68
C ASP A 51 -0.65 -5.82 9.23
N LEU A 52 -1.89 -6.22 8.89
CA LEU A 52 -2.25 -6.55 7.52
C LEU A 52 -2.09 -5.35 6.59
N ALA A 53 -2.59 -4.17 6.98
CA ALA A 53 -2.44 -2.94 6.20
C ALA A 53 -0.95 -2.61 5.97
N ARG A 54 -0.14 -2.66 7.04
CA ARG A 54 1.30 -2.42 7.02
C ARG A 54 2.05 -3.40 6.11
N SER A 55 1.65 -4.67 6.13
CA SER A 55 2.27 -5.72 5.30
C SER A 55 2.20 -5.46 3.79
N THR A 56 1.28 -4.58 3.36
CA THR A 56 1.08 -4.22 1.95
C THR A 56 1.52 -2.81 1.60
N GLU A 57 2.05 -2.02 2.54
CA GLU A 57 2.43 -0.63 2.31
C GLU A 57 3.42 -0.47 1.15
N ASN A 58 4.44 -1.34 1.10
CA ASN A 58 5.46 -1.31 0.05
C ASN A 58 4.85 -1.44 -1.35
N ILE A 59 3.99 -2.44 -1.55
CA ILE A 59 3.32 -2.65 -2.84
C ILE A 59 2.35 -1.53 -3.17
N ARG A 60 1.57 -1.09 -2.19
CA ARG A 60 0.62 -0.01 -2.42
C ARG A 60 1.33 1.28 -2.80
N ASN A 61 2.42 1.61 -2.11
CA ASN A 61 3.24 2.76 -2.44
C ASN A 61 3.84 2.61 -3.84
N LEU A 62 4.45 1.45 -4.13
CA LEU A 62 5.11 1.18 -5.40
C LEU A 62 4.16 1.35 -6.59
N ALA A 63 2.99 0.71 -6.50
CA ALA A 63 1.97 0.68 -7.55
C ALA A 63 0.91 1.80 -7.43
N ASP A 64 1.13 2.79 -6.56
CA ASP A 64 0.21 3.90 -6.29
C ASP A 64 -1.26 3.45 -6.08
N LEU A 65 -1.42 2.34 -5.35
CA LEU A 65 -2.73 1.71 -5.14
C LEU A 65 -3.52 2.48 -4.09
N LYS A 66 -4.61 3.10 -4.56
CA LYS A 66 -5.56 3.85 -3.72
C LYS A 66 -6.25 2.92 -2.73
N ALA A 67 -6.54 3.46 -1.55
CA ALA A 67 -7.42 2.80 -0.60
C ALA A 67 -8.87 2.73 -1.14
N GLY A 68 -9.69 1.89 -0.53
CA GLY A 68 -11.11 1.73 -0.87
C GLY A 68 -11.89 3.04 -0.82
N ASP A 69 -11.55 3.96 0.09
CA ASP A 69 -12.14 5.30 0.20
C ASP A 69 -11.57 6.32 -0.81
N GLY A 70 -10.55 5.95 -1.57
CA GLY A 70 -9.84 6.83 -2.51
C GLY A 70 -8.63 7.54 -1.92
N GLY A 71 -8.31 7.30 -0.65
CA GLY A 71 -7.08 7.80 -0.03
C GLY A 71 -5.84 7.33 -0.78
N SER A 72 -4.84 8.19 -0.88
CA SER A 72 -3.56 7.89 -1.53
C SER A 72 -2.85 6.70 -0.88
N ALA A 73 -1.94 6.08 -1.64
CA ALA A 73 -1.04 5.07 -1.11
C ALA A 73 -0.17 5.66 0.04
N PRO A 74 0.35 4.81 0.94
CA PRO A 74 1.13 5.26 2.09
C PRO A 74 2.48 5.83 1.66
N LEU A 75 2.99 6.84 2.38
CA LEU A 75 4.36 7.35 2.26
C LEU A 75 5.30 6.47 3.07
N ILE A 76 6.39 5.99 2.47
CA ILE A 76 7.40 5.21 3.19
C ILE A 76 8.51 6.17 3.65
N HIS A 77 8.71 6.26 4.95
CA HIS A 77 9.59 7.25 5.54
C HIS A 77 11.01 6.75 5.80
N GLY A 78 11.99 7.63 5.57
CA GLY A 78 13.32 7.52 6.15
C GLY A 78 14.12 6.30 5.71
N LEU A 79 13.91 5.83 4.48
CA LEU A 79 14.78 4.87 3.83
C LEU A 79 16.20 5.43 3.73
N GLU A 80 17.21 4.57 3.80
CA GLU A 80 18.62 4.95 3.68
C GLU A 80 19.32 4.07 2.65
N HIS A 81 20.07 4.69 1.74
CA HIS A 81 20.89 4.01 0.74
C HIS A 81 22.17 4.81 0.50
N GLN A 82 23.33 4.16 0.57
CA GLN A 82 24.64 4.79 0.36
C GLN A 82 24.86 6.08 1.19
N GLY A 83 24.32 6.11 2.42
CA GLY A 83 24.44 7.27 3.32
C GLY A 83 23.47 8.41 3.05
N GLU A 84 22.63 8.33 2.00
CA GLU A 84 21.53 9.26 1.75
C GLU A 84 20.23 8.76 2.37
N ARG A 85 19.50 9.67 3.03
CA ARG A 85 18.17 9.38 3.57
C ARG A 85 17.12 9.92 2.62
N PHE A 86 16.03 9.19 2.40
CA PHE A 86 14.93 9.62 1.54
C PHE A 86 13.60 9.06 2.04
N ASP A 87 12.51 9.72 1.65
CA ASP A 87 11.17 9.14 1.71
C ASP A 87 10.78 8.64 0.32
N LEU A 88 9.89 7.65 0.26
CA LEU A 88 9.28 7.17 -0.98
C LEU A 88 7.80 7.56 -0.98
N GLU A 89 7.46 8.59 -1.75
CA GLU A 89 6.10 8.99 -2.06
C GLU A 89 5.43 7.98 -3.01
N PRO A 90 4.08 7.94 -3.04
CA PRO A 90 3.33 7.05 -3.92
C PRO A 90 3.80 7.08 -5.38
N GLY A 91 3.81 5.91 -6.02
CA GLY A 91 4.31 5.72 -7.38
C GLY A 91 5.84 5.74 -7.48
N MET A 92 6.55 5.27 -6.44
CA MET A 92 8.02 5.24 -6.37
C MET A 92 8.70 6.61 -6.50
N ARG A 93 8.03 7.68 -6.05
CA ARG A 93 8.57 9.03 -6.14
C ARG A 93 9.53 9.26 -4.97
N THR A 94 10.83 9.36 -5.25
CA THR A 94 11.83 9.55 -4.20
C THR A 94 11.91 11.01 -3.79
N ARG A 95 11.90 11.25 -2.47
CA ARG A 95 12.13 12.57 -1.88
C ARG A 95 13.35 12.51 -0.97
N VAL A 96 14.49 12.98 -1.49
CA VAL A 96 15.75 13.03 -0.73
C VAL A 96 15.58 13.95 0.48
N LYS A 97 16.03 13.44 1.62
CA LYS A 97 16.14 14.17 2.89
C LYS A 97 17.61 14.42 3.16
N ALA A 98 18.06 15.64 2.88
CA ALA A 98 19.40 16.06 3.26
C ALA A 98 19.59 15.89 4.78
N LYS A 99 20.66 15.20 5.20
CA LYS A 99 20.99 15.04 6.63
C LYS A 99 21.27 16.39 7.29
N LYS A 100 21.84 17.33 6.55
CA LYS A 100 22.10 18.71 6.95
C LYS A 100 21.76 19.65 5.78
N PRO A 101 20.49 20.08 5.64
CA PRO A 101 20.03 20.83 4.46
C PRO A 101 20.67 22.22 4.33
N LEU A 102 21.17 22.78 5.42
CA LEU A 102 21.92 24.03 5.45
C LEU A 102 23.09 23.90 6.42
N ASP A 103 24.30 24.15 5.91
CA ASP A 103 25.51 24.35 6.70
C ASP A 103 26.11 25.71 6.39
N VAL A 104 26.40 26.49 7.43
CA VAL A 104 27.07 27.79 7.31
C VAL A 104 28.17 27.80 8.34
N GLN A 105 29.41 27.82 7.84
CA GLN A 105 30.64 27.80 8.61
C GLN A 105 31.41 29.10 8.39
N PHE A 106 32.03 29.60 9.46
CA PHE A 106 32.84 30.81 9.46
C PHE A 106 34.27 30.40 9.83
N ASP A 107 35.22 30.66 8.95
CA ASP A 107 36.65 30.39 9.15
C ASP A 107 37.46 31.66 8.86
N GLY A 108 37.66 32.47 9.91
CA GLY A 108 38.19 33.83 9.77
C GLY A 108 37.29 34.71 8.91
N ASP A 109 37.83 35.20 7.80
CA ASP A 109 37.11 36.01 6.81
C ASP A 109 36.42 35.16 5.73
N GLU A 110 36.60 33.84 5.74
CA GLU A 110 35.96 32.93 4.79
C GLU A 110 34.62 32.44 5.33
N ILE A 111 33.57 32.55 4.51
CA ILE A 111 32.23 32.03 4.83
C ILE A 111 31.93 30.90 3.87
N ARG A 112 31.81 29.67 4.39
CA ARG A 112 31.43 28.50 3.61
C ARG A 112 29.96 28.18 3.83
N VAL A 113 29.21 28.10 2.74
CA VAL A 113 27.78 27.79 2.73
C VAL A 113 27.56 26.53 1.91
N ALA A 114 26.96 25.51 2.51
CA ALA A 114 26.49 24.33 1.81
C ALA A 114 24.97 24.24 1.95
N ILE A 115 24.26 24.20 0.82
CA ILE A 115 22.81 24.05 0.77
C ILE A 115 22.49 22.81 -0.05
N GLU A 116 21.70 21.91 0.51
CA GLU A 116 21.17 20.76 -0.20
C GLU A 116 19.64 20.75 -0.08
N ALA A 117 18.97 20.90 -1.21
CA ALA A 117 17.52 21.06 -1.30
C ALA A 117 16.93 20.16 -2.39
N PHE A 118 15.73 19.63 -2.14
CA PHE A 118 15.01 18.74 -3.06
C PHE A 118 14.06 19.48 -4.03
N SER A 119 13.84 20.78 -3.81
CA SER A 119 12.98 21.62 -4.66
C SER A 119 13.46 23.06 -4.66
N GLU A 120 13.12 23.82 -5.69
CA GLU A 120 13.43 25.26 -5.79
C GLU A 120 12.86 26.03 -4.60
N LYS A 121 11.59 25.76 -4.25
CA LYS A 121 10.95 26.37 -3.07
C LYS A 121 11.70 26.08 -1.77
N SER A 122 12.20 24.84 -1.60
CA SER A 122 13.03 24.50 -0.44
C SER A 122 14.39 25.20 -0.50
N ALA A 123 15.00 25.31 -1.67
CA ALA A 123 16.26 26.00 -1.87
C ALA A 123 16.13 27.48 -1.51
N ASP A 124 15.05 28.14 -1.96
CA ASP A 124 14.76 29.55 -1.64
C ASP A 124 14.65 29.79 -0.12
N GLY A 125 13.92 28.91 0.57
CA GLY A 125 13.80 28.98 2.03
C GLY A 125 15.15 28.83 2.74
N LEU A 126 16.00 27.90 2.28
CA LEU A 126 17.33 27.66 2.85
C LEU A 126 18.32 28.78 2.51
N LEU A 127 18.25 29.35 1.30
CA LEU A 127 19.03 30.51 0.88
C LEU A 127 18.74 31.72 1.77
N LYS A 128 17.46 32.04 1.97
CA LYS A 128 17.03 33.12 2.85
C LYS A 128 17.50 32.89 4.30
N GLY A 129 17.42 31.64 4.77
CA GLY A 129 17.94 31.24 6.08
C GLY A 129 19.46 31.43 6.21
N ALA A 130 20.22 31.05 5.18
CA ALA A 130 21.67 31.23 5.10
C ALA A 130 22.05 32.72 5.12
N ALA A 131 21.43 33.51 4.25
CA ALA A 131 21.66 34.95 4.14
C ALA A 131 21.37 35.67 5.46
N THR A 132 20.26 35.33 6.11
CA THR A 132 19.91 35.89 7.43
C THR A 132 20.95 35.53 8.48
N LYS A 133 21.42 34.28 8.50
CA LYS A 133 22.44 33.82 9.46
C LYS A 133 23.78 34.53 9.25
N ILE A 134 24.20 34.71 7.99
CA ILE A 134 25.43 35.43 7.62
C ILE A 134 25.35 36.90 8.01
N ALA A 135 24.28 37.59 7.59
CA ALA A 135 24.08 39.00 7.90
C ALA A 135 24.14 39.26 9.41
N LYS A 136 23.44 38.43 10.19
CA LYS A 136 23.44 38.51 11.66
C LYS A 136 24.85 38.32 12.25
N GLN A 137 25.63 37.37 11.75
CA GLN A 137 27.00 37.13 12.23
C GLN A 137 27.94 38.30 11.92
N LEU A 138 27.73 38.98 10.78
CA LEU A 138 28.47 40.18 10.37
C LEU A 138 27.95 41.47 11.02
N GLY A 139 26.96 41.40 11.91
CA GLY A 139 26.38 42.57 12.59
C GLY A 139 25.44 43.41 11.72
N HIS A 140 24.97 42.87 10.58
CA HIS A 140 24.03 43.52 9.68
C HIS A 140 22.63 42.91 9.81
N THR A 141 21.61 43.74 10.04
CA THR A 141 20.20 43.31 10.11
C THR A 141 19.31 44.00 9.10
N HIS A 142 19.87 44.88 8.27
CA HIS A 142 19.13 45.62 7.27
C HIS A 142 18.65 44.70 6.13
N PRO A 143 17.36 44.71 5.73
CA PRO A 143 16.81 43.81 4.72
C PRO A 143 17.59 43.80 3.40
N ALA A 144 18.00 44.98 2.91
CA ALA A 144 18.79 45.10 1.67
C ALA A 144 20.13 44.34 1.69
N VAL A 145 20.75 44.17 2.86
CA VAL A 145 22.00 43.38 3.00
C VAL A 145 21.70 41.88 2.92
N ILE A 146 20.60 41.44 3.56
CA ILE A 146 20.15 40.05 3.48
C ILE A 146 19.80 39.69 2.04
N ASP A 147 19.08 40.56 1.33
CA ASP A 147 18.70 40.35 -0.07
C ASP A 147 19.93 40.28 -0.98
N ALA A 148 20.94 41.13 -0.74
CA ALA A 148 22.19 41.09 -1.50
C ALA A 148 22.97 39.79 -1.29
N ILE A 149 23.08 39.31 -0.04
CA ILE A 149 23.72 38.02 0.28
C ILE A 149 22.94 36.86 -0.34
N GLU A 150 21.61 36.89 -0.27
CA GLU A 150 20.77 35.85 -0.88
C GLU A 150 20.98 35.79 -2.39
N GLN A 151 20.98 36.95 -3.07
CA GLN A 151 21.23 37.03 -4.51
C GLN A 151 22.62 36.52 -4.89
N ASP A 152 23.63 36.76 -4.05
CA ASP A 152 24.98 36.27 -4.29
C ASP A 152 25.05 34.74 -4.17
N LEU A 153 24.56 34.18 -3.06
CA LEU A 153 24.50 32.72 -2.86
C LEU A 153 23.71 32.00 -3.97
N ARG A 154 22.67 32.65 -4.49
CA ARG A 154 21.83 32.10 -5.56
C ARG A 154 22.60 31.90 -6.87
N LYS A 155 23.66 32.66 -7.16
CA LYS A 155 24.48 32.52 -8.38
C LYS A 155 25.21 31.17 -8.44
N ASP A 156 25.54 30.63 -7.28
CA ASP A 156 26.23 29.34 -7.13
C ASP A 156 25.27 28.16 -7.00
N LEU A 157 23.96 28.42 -6.96
CA LEU A 157 22.97 27.35 -6.99
C LEU A 157 23.09 26.58 -8.31
N ARG A 158 23.43 25.29 -8.22
CA ARG A 158 23.47 24.37 -9.36
C ARG A 158 22.36 23.34 -9.20
N ARG A 159 21.63 23.08 -10.28
CA ARG A 159 20.73 21.93 -10.35
C ARG A 159 21.56 20.70 -10.63
N GLY A 160 21.44 19.69 -9.78
CA GLY A 160 22.01 18.38 -10.00
C GLY A 160 20.90 17.37 -10.28
N TYR A 161 21.16 16.44 -11.20
CA TYR A 161 20.38 15.22 -11.33
C TYR A 161 21.22 14.07 -10.75
N ARG A 162 20.63 13.30 -9.84
CA ARG A 162 21.26 12.10 -9.28
C ARG A 162 20.44 10.88 -9.70
N PRO A 163 21.08 9.73 -9.94
CA PRO A 163 20.37 8.47 -10.07
C PRO A 163 19.46 8.24 -8.85
N ALA A 164 18.28 7.67 -9.07
CA ALA A 164 17.43 7.28 -7.95
C ALA A 164 18.13 6.17 -7.13
N PRO A 165 18.02 6.18 -5.80
CA PRO A 165 18.59 5.14 -4.95
C PRO A 165 17.90 3.79 -5.21
N SER A 166 18.64 2.69 -5.00
CA SER A 166 18.04 1.36 -4.98
C SER A 166 17.27 1.17 -3.69
N VAL A 167 16.01 0.72 -3.80
CA VAL A 167 15.15 0.38 -2.66
C VAL A 167 15.02 -1.13 -2.58
N VAL A 168 15.46 -1.70 -1.46
CA VAL A 168 15.21 -3.11 -1.13
C VAL A 168 14.15 -3.14 -0.03
N GLY A 169 13.06 -3.84 -0.27
CA GLY A 169 11.96 -3.97 0.68
C GLY A 169 11.56 -5.42 0.83
N HIS A 170 11.31 -5.84 2.07
CA HIS A 170 10.68 -7.13 2.33
C HIS A 170 9.16 -7.00 2.22
N LEU A 171 8.53 -7.99 1.58
CA LEU A 171 7.09 -8.11 1.45
C LEU A 171 6.60 -9.23 2.38
N PRO A 172 6.26 -8.91 3.64
CA PRO A 172 5.94 -9.95 4.62
C PRO A 172 4.61 -10.67 4.36
N PHE A 173 3.80 -10.18 3.42
CA PHE A 173 2.51 -10.75 2.96
C PHE A 173 1.81 -11.67 3.95
N GLY A 174 0.92 -11.10 4.76
CA GLY A 174 0.05 -11.94 5.59
C GLY A 174 0.76 -12.72 6.69
N ALA A 175 1.97 -12.36 7.10
CA ALA A 175 2.62 -12.97 8.27
C ALA A 175 2.06 -12.47 9.61
N GLY A 176 2.28 -13.27 10.67
CA GLY A 176 1.96 -12.90 12.05
C GLY A 176 0.47 -12.63 12.27
N ALA A 177 0.17 -11.50 12.93
CA ALA A 177 -1.21 -11.12 13.27
C ALA A 177 -2.06 -10.75 12.04
N SER A 178 -1.45 -10.52 10.87
CA SER A 178 -2.16 -10.28 9.62
C SER A 178 -3.10 -11.44 9.26
N LEU A 179 -2.74 -12.67 9.62
CA LEU A 179 -3.58 -13.87 9.41
C LEU A 179 -4.90 -13.79 10.19
N GLN A 180 -4.89 -13.19 11.38
CA GLN A 180 -6.10 -12.99 12.17
C GLN A 180 -7.04 -12.01 11.48
N SER A 181 -6.50 -10.96 10.85
CA SER A 181 -7.30 -10.01 10.07
C SER A 181 -7.91 -10.66 8.83
N MET A 182 -7.14 -11.50 8.11
CA MET A 182 -7.66 -12.25 6.95
C MET A 182 -8.76 -13.23 7.35
N ALA A 183 -8.56 -14.00 8.43
CA ALA A 183 -9.58 -14.90 8.96
C ALA A 183 -10.84 -14.15 9.43
N LYS A 184 -10.66 -12.99 10.08
CA LYS A 184 -11.76 -12.09 10.46
C LYS A 184 -12.53 -11.64 9.23
N ALA A 185 -11.86 -11.21 8.18
CA ALA A 185 -12.47 -10.75 6.94
C ALA A 185 -13.38 -11.84 6.33
N CYS A 186 -12.90 -13.09 6.30
CA CYS A 186 -13.70 -14.26 5.92
C CYS A 186 -14.92 -14.46 6.84
N LEU A 187 -14.71 -14.48 8.17
CA LEU A 187 -15.80 -14.71 9.12
C LEU A 187 -16.87 -13.61 9.08
N VAL A 188 -16.45 -12.35 8.91
CA VAL A 188 -17.34 -11.19 8.74
C VAL A 188 -18.15 -11.30 7.45
N LEU A 189 -17.53 -11.70 6.33
CA LEU A 189 -18.25 -11.91 5.08
C LEU A 189 -19.31 -13.02 5.24
N TRP A 190 -18.96 -14.14 5.87
CA TRP A 190 -19.91 -15.22 6.15
C TRP A 190 -21.06 -14.75 7.05
N ALA A 191 -20.75 -14.07 8.16
CA ALA A 191 -21.75 -13.50 9.06
C ALA A 191 -22.69 -12.51 8.37
N ARG A 192 -22.18 -11.71 7.43
CA ARG A 192 -22.99 -10.73 6.69
C ARG A 192 -24.08 -11.40 5.87
N GLN A 193 -23.81 -12.60 5.34
CA GLN A 193 -24.72 -13.33 4.45
C GLN A 193 -25.61 -14.34 5.20
N CYS A 194 -25.10 -14.93 6.28
CA CYS A 194 -25.79 -15.98 7.04
C CYS A 194 -26.38 -15.48 8.38
N GLY A 195 -26.00 -14.29 8.82
CA GLY A 195 -26.44 -13.66 10.06
C GLY A 195 -25.57 -13.99 11.27
N ASN A 196 -25.49 -13.07 12.23
CA ASN A 196 -24.64 -13.24 13.42
C ASN A 196 -25.03 -14.46 14.25
N ALA A 197 -26.33 -14.76 14.37
CA ALA A 197 -26.84 -15.87 15.16
C ALA A 197 -26.28 -17.22 14.70
N GLU A 198 -26.02 -17.38 13.40
CA GLU A 198 -25.36 -18.56 12.85
C GLU A 198 -23.91 -18.64 13.32
N VAL A 199 -23.21 -17.51 13.21
CA VAL A 199 -21.78 -17.44 13.47
C VAL A 199 -21.48 -17.49 14.97
N THR A 200 -22.35 -16.99 15.85
CA THR A 200 -22.13 -16.99 17.30
C THR A 200 -22.27 -18.36 17.96
N THR A 201 -22.70 -19.39 17.23
CA THR A 201 -22.76 -20.77 17.73
C THR A 201 -21.36 -21.37 17.99
N ALA A 202 -21.29 -22.37 18.86
CA ALA A 202 -20.03 -22.99 19.30
C ALA A 202 -19.17 -23.58 18.17
N LYS A 203 -19.78 -23.93 17.03
CA LYS A 203 -19.08 -24.51 15.87
C LYS A 203 -18.03 -23.57 15.25
N PHE A 204 -18.06 -22.27 15.58
CA PHE A 204 -17.09 -21.26 15.15
C PHE A 204 -16.14 -20.80 16.29
N ASP A 205 -16.16 -21.43 17.48
CA ASP A 205 -15.32 -21.01 18.61
C ASP A 205 -13.82 -21.10 18.30
N GLU A 206 -13.40 -22.11 17.56
CA GLU A 206 -12.01 -22.32 17.17
C GLU A 206 -11.48 -21.13 16.35
N VAL A 207 -12.17 -20.77 15.27
CA VAL A 207 -11.75 -19.64 14.41
C VAL A 207 -11.89 -18.29 15.15
N ARG A 208 -12.90 -18.12 16.00
CA ARG A 208 -13.01 -16.93 16.88
C ARG A 208 -11.80 -16.80 17.80
N SER A 209 -11.41 -17.89 18.44
CA SER A 209 -10.27 -17.94 19.36
C SER A 209 -8.97 -17.58 18.65
N PHE A 210 -8.78 -18.10 17.43
CA PHE A 210 -7.68 -17.72 16.56
C PHE A 210 -7.71 -16.22 16.22
N ILE A 211 -8.83 -15.70 15.72
CA ILE A 211 -8.97 -14.28 15.34
C ILE A 211 -8.65 -13.37 16.52
N ARG A 212 -9.17 -13.66 17.71
CA ARG A 212 -9.04 -12.77 18.88
C ARG A 212 -7.69 -12.86 19.58
N PHE A 213 -7.15 -14.07 19.69
CA PHE A 213 -6.05 -14.35 20.61
C PHE A 213 -4.84 -14.96 19.92
N GLY A 214 -4.89 -15.18 18.60
CA GLY A 214 -3.84 -15.88 17.86
C GLY A 214 -3.67 -17.34 18.27
N LYS A 215 -4.61 -17.90 19.05
CA LYS A 215 -4.57 -19.29 19.51
C LYS A 215 -4.71 -20.23 18.33
N ARG A 216 -3.68 -21.02 18.07
CA ARG A 216 -3.68 -22.05 17.03
C ARG A 216 -4.09 -23.39 17.66
N PRO A 217 -4.88 -24.22 16.97
CA PRO A 217 -5.06 -25.61 17.36
C PRO A 217 -3.71 -26.34 17.29
N ASP A 218 -3.61 -27.47 17.98
CA ASP A 218 -2.39 -28.30 18.03
C ASP A 218 -1.89 -28.71 16.62
N HIS A 219 -2.80 -28.76 15.64
CA HIS A 219 -2.52 -28.99 14.23
C HIS A 219 -2.79 -27.72 13.41
N GLU A 220 -1.78 -26.85 13.29
CA GLU A 220 -1.89 -25.56 12.58
C GLU A 220 -2.39 -25.69 11.13
N THR A 221 -1.95 -26.75 10.44
CA THR A 221 -2.33 -27.06 9.05
C THR A 221 -3.83 -27.25 8.86
N ASP A 222 -4.55 -27.61 9.93
CA ASP A 222 -5.98 -27.90 9.87
C ASP A 222 -6.81 -26.61 9.88
N LEU A 223 -6.25 -25.52 10.40
CA LEU A 223 -6.92 -24.21 10.43
C LEU A 223 -6.57 -23.35 9.23
N LEU A 224 -5.29 -23.36 8.83
CA LEU A 224 -4.74 -22.45 7.83
C LEU A 224 -3.87 -23.20 6.82
N THR A 225 -4.05 -22.89 5.54
CA THR A 225 -3.18 -23.36 4.46
C THR A 225 -2.80 -22.18 3.56
N LEU A 226 -1.50 -22.04 3.26
CA LEU A 226 -1.01 -21.12 2.24
C LEU A 226 -1.34 -21.67 0.85
N ASP A 227 -1.70 -20.80 -0.09
CA ASP A 227 -2.03 -21.17 -1.46
C ASP A 227 -1.34 -20.23 -2.46
N ALA A 228 -0.30 -20.75 -3.12
CA ALA A 228 0.45 -20.05 -4.16
C ALA A 228 0.01 -20.45 -5.58
N ARG A 229 -1.02 -21.29 -5.74
CA ARG A 229 -1.43 -21.79 -7.05
C ARG A 229 -1.95 -20.65 -7.92
N PRO A 230 -1.75 -20.70 -9.25
CA PRO A 230 -2.36 -19.75 -10.17
C PRO A 230 -3.89 -19.71 -10.02
N LEU A 231 -4.45 -18.49 -10.11
CA LEU A 231 -5.90 -18.34 -10.11
C LEU A 231 -6.52 -18.91 -11.38
N PRO A 232 -7.74 -19.44 -11.29
CA PRO A 232 -8.63 -19.53 -12.45
C PRO A 232 -8.80 -18.16 -13.12
N SER A 233 -9.31 -18.15 -14.35
CA SER A 233 -9.57 -16.89 -15.07
C SER A 233 -10.42 -15.95 -14.21
N CYS A 234 -9.86 -14.78 -13.91
CA CYS A 234 -10.56 -13.70 -13.22
C CYS A 234 -11.24 -12.80 -14.27
N PRO A 235 -12.47 -12.30 -14.03
CA PRO A 235 -13.09 -11.35 -14.93
C PRO A 235 -12.21 -10.10 -15.14
N ASP A 236 -12.07 -9.67 -16.40
CA ASP A 236 -11.12 -8.61 -16.80
C ASP A 236 -11.29 -7.29 -16.02
N GLN A 237 -12.54 -6.96 -15.66
CA GLN A 237 -12.87 -5.75 -14.90
C GLN A 237 -12.16 -5.68 -13.53
N PHE A 238 -11.77 -6.81 -12.94
CA PHE A 238 -11.07 -6.85 -11.65
C PHE A 238 -9.54 -6.84 -11.78
N SER A 239 -9.02 -6.67 -13.00
CA SER A 239 -7.61 -6.81 -13.38
C SER A 239 -7.07 -8.23 -13.14
N CYS A 240 -5.83 -8.46 -13.56
CA CYS A 240 -5.14 -9.71 -13.23
C CYS A 240 -4.66 -9.76 -11.77
N HIS A 241 -4.66 -8.64 -11.03
CA HIS A 241 -4.18 -8.57 -9.63
C HIS A 241 -5.30 -8.33 -8.61
N PRO A 242 -6.43 -9.07 -8.62
CA PRO A 242 -7.54 -8.78 -7.72
C PRO A 242 -7.15 -9.01 -6.24
N VAL A 243 -7.79 -8.25 -5.35
CA VAL A 243 -7.85 -8.61 -3.93
C VAL A 243 -9.25 -9.13 -3.66
N PHE A 244 -9.37 -10.31 -3.06
CA PHE A 244 -10.69 -10.86 -2.77
C PHE A 244 -10.75 -11.76 -1.53
N ILE A 245 -11.97 -11.91 -1.05
CA ILE A 245 -12.36 -12.82 0.03
C ILE A 245 -13.44 -13.73 -0.56
N TRP A 246 -13.24 -15.04 -0.51
CA TRP A 246 -14.24 -16.03 -0.84
C TRP A 246 -14.63 -16.77 0.45
N VAL A 247 -15.90 -17.09 0.63
CA VAL A 247 -16.38 -17.97 1.69
C VAL A 247 -17.44 -18.92 1.14
N GLY A 248 -17.43 -20.16 1.61
CA GLY A 248 -18.44 -21.11 1.21
C GLY A 248 -18.50 -22.35 2.07
N SER A 249 -19.58 -23.09 1.91
CA SER A 249 -19.91 -24.29 2.67
C SER A 249 -20.15 -25.49 1.79
N ASP A 250 -19.84 -26.69 2.27
CA ASP A 250 -20.26 -27.93 1.63
C ASP A 250 -21.65 -28.40 2.11
N ALA A 251 -22.10 -29.55 1.60
CA ALA A 251 -23.38 -30.16 1.96
C ALA A 251 -23.48 -30.57 3.45
N ASN A 252 -22.35 -30.77 4.13
CA ASN A 252 -22.31 -31.06 5.56
C ASN A 252 -22.22 -29.78 6.42
N GLY A 253 -22.18 -28.60 5.78
CA GLY A 253 -22.02 -27.33 6.45
C GLY A 253 -20.60 -27.08 6.96
N ALA A 254 -19.57 -27.74 6.42
CA ALA A 254 -18.19 -27.34 6.67
C ALA A 254 -17.93 -26.05 5.90
N VAL A 255 -17.35 -25.03 6.56
CA VAL A 255 -17.14 -23.70 5.96
C VAL A 255 -15.66 -23.41 5.87
N TYR A 256 -15.22 -22.97 4.68
CA TYR A 256 -13.91 -22.36 4.52
C TYR A 256 -14.03 -20.92 4.04
N GLY A 257 -13.11 -20.10 4.50
CA GLY A 257 -12.79 -18.81 3.93
C GLY A 257 -11.51 -18.88 3.14
N TYR A 258 -11.38 -18.03 2.13
CA TYR A 258 -10.18 -17.89 1.33
C TYR A 258 -9.92 -16.41 1.09
N PHE A 259 -8.72 -15.97 1.41
CA PHE A 259 -8.30 -14.58 1.26
C PHE A 259 -7.14 -14.53 0.28
N ARG A 260 -7.18 -13.65 -0.73
CA ARG A 260 -6.09 -13.52 -1.70
C ARG A 260 -5.68 -12.08 -1.92
N LEU A 261 -4.36 -11.88 -1.93
CA LEU A 261 -3.72 -10.59 -2.16
C LEU A 261 -3.18 -10.51 -3.58
N TYR A 262 -3.63 -9.48 -4.31
CA TYR A 262 -3.11 -9.04 -5.61
C TYR A 262 -3.02 -10.14 -6.67
N GLY A 263 -3.93 -11.11 -6.64
CA GLY A 263 -3.91 -12.29 -7.49
C GLY A 263 -2.69 -13.21 -7.28
N ALA A 264 -1.76 -12.86 -6.40
CA ALA A 264 -0.45 -13.51 -6.28
C ALA A 264 -0.48 -14.67 -5.29
N ILE A 265 -0.95 -14.42 -4.07
CA ILE A 265 -0.84 -15.38 -2.96
C ILE A 265 -2.10 -15.36 -2.09
N GLY A 266 -2.56 -16.53 -1.68
CA GLY A 266 -3.78 -16.69 -0.91
C GLY A 266 -3.61 -17.54 0.35
N TRP A 267 -4.63 -17.48 1.20
CA TRP A 267 -4.72 -18.20 2.46
C TRP A 267 -6.11 -18.80 2.58
N ARG A 268 -6.17 -20.10 2.82
CA ARG A 268 -7.40 -20.82 3.11
C ARG A 268 -7.53 -20.99 4.61
N PHE A 269 -8.69 -20.63 5.16
CA PHE A 269 -9.04 -20.74 6.57
C PHE A 269 -10.22 -21.70 6.73
N ARG A 270 -10.09 -22.70 7.60
CA ARG A 270 -11.25 -23.48 8.05
C ARG A 270 -12.02 -22.64 9.08
N LEU A 271 -13.27 -22.26 8.78
CA LEU A 271 -14.11 -21.51 9.70
C LEU A 271 -14.90 -22.45 10.63
N THR A 272 -15.36 -23.59 10.11
CA THR A 272 -15.98 -24.69 10.88
C THR A 272 -15.91 -26.01 10.12
N THR A 273 -15.96 -27.14 10.82
CA THR A 273 -15.90 -28.50 10.23
C THR A 273 -17.23 -29.04 9.74
N GLY A 274 -18.36 -28.44 10.13
CA GLY A 274 -19.68 -28.97 9.82
C GLY A 274 -20.80 -28.27 10.57
N GLY A 275 -22.04 -28.60 10.19
CA GLY A 275 -23.25 -28.13 10.87
C GLY A 275 -23.57 -26.64 10.65
N SER A 276 -22.86 -25.97 9.73
CA SER A 276 -23.24 -24.65 9.21
C SER A 276 -24.38 -24.76 8.20
N MET A 277 -24.88 -23.61 7.73
CA MET A 277 -25.76 -23.57 6.56
C MET A 277 -25.04 -24.20 5.35
N PRO A 278 -25.63 -25.20 4.66
CA PRO A 278 -24.99 -25.92 3.57
C PRO A 278 -25.09 -25.16 2.23
N ASP A 279 -24.19 -25.52 1.30
CA ASP A 279 -24.21 -25.14 -0.12
C ASP A 279 -24.35 -23.63 -0.42
N ARG A 280 -23.69 -22.78 0.38
CA ARG A 280 -23.61 -21.34 0.12
C ARG A 280 -22.20 -20.97 -0.32
N ARG A 281 -22.10 -19.95 -1.18
CA ARG A 281 -20.83 -19.41 -1.65
C ARG A 281 -20.94 -17.92 -1.97
N PHE A 282 -19.98 -17.16 -1.49
CA PHE A 282 -19.92 -15.70 -1.63
C PHE A 282 -18.48 -15.27 -1.89
N CYS A 283 -18.28 -14.28 -2.75
CA CYS A 283 -16.97 -13.69 -3.01
C CYS A 283 -17.07 -12.17 -3.05
N LEU A 284 -16.33 -11.50 -2.17
CA LEU A 284 -16.10 -10.06 -2.23
C LEU A 284 -14.79 -9.81 -2.96
N ILE A 285 -14.84 -9.20 -4.14
CA ILE A 285 -13.68 -8.93 -5.00
C ILE A 285 -13.51 -7.43 -5.26
N SER A 286 -12.27 -6.97 -5.34
CA SER A 286 -11.91 -5.58 -5.63
C SER A 286 -10.77 -5.50 -6.64
N ASN A 287 -10.88 -4.54 -7.56
CA ASN A 287 -9.80 -4.12 -8.43
C ASN A 287 -8.89 -3.13 -7.68
N PRO A 288 -7.62 -3.46 -7.41
CA PRO A 288 -6.74 -2.54 -6.68
C PRO A 288 -6.32 -1.30 -7.49
N TYR A 289 -6.38 -1.36 -8.82
CA TYR A 289 -6.02 -0.24 -9.69
C TYR A 289 -7.17 0.76 -9.84
N GLU A 290 -8.40 0.27 -9.76
CA GLU A 290 -9.60 1.09 -9.85
C GLU A 290 -10.52 0.81 -8.66
N ASN A 291 -10.30 1.55 -7.57
CA ASN A 291 -10.99 1.33 -6.29
C ASN A 291 -12.53 1.42 -6.36
N ARG A 292 -13.11 1.95 -7.45
CA ARG A 292 -14.56 1.97 -7.69
C ARG A 292 -15.10 0.65 -8.20
N ILE A 293 -14.25 -0.20 -8.80
CA ILE A 293 -14.62 -1.51 -9.30
C ILE A 293 -14.43 -2.56 -8.20
N TRP A 294 -15.56 -3.01 -7.67
CA TRP A 294 -15.65 -4.10 -6.69
C TRP A 294 -17.04 -4.71 -6.79
N ASP A 295 -17.18 -5.97 -6.38
CA ASP A 295 -18.48 -6.65 -6.40
C ASP A 295 -18.60 -7.72 -5.31
N LEU A 296 -19.84 -8.08 -4.99
CA LEU A 296 -20.19 -9.21 -4.15
C LEU A 296 -20.87 -10.28 -5.02
N LEU A 297 -20.10 -11.28 -5.40
CA LEU A 297 -20.55 -12.41 -6.20
C LEU A 297 -21.17 -13.47 -5.30
N ALA A 298 -22.27 -14.10 -5.74
CA ALA A 298 -22.96 -15.14 -5.00
C ALA A 298 -23.35 -16.29 -5.94
N GLY A 299 -23.42 -17.52 -5.41
CA GLY A 299 -23.85 -18.66 -6.21
C GLY A 299 -22.98 -18.84 -7.46
N GLU A 300 -23.61 -18.98 -8.63
CA GLU A 300 -22.96 -19.26 -9.91
C GLU A 300 -22.10 -18.12 -10.45
N ASP A 301 -22.28 -16.89 -9.95
CA ASP A 301 -21.47 -15.73 -10.36
C ASP A 301 -20.04 -15.75 -9.79
N ASN A 302 -19.74 -16.69 -8.88
CA ASN A 302 -18.39 -16.85 -8.34
C ASN A 302 -17.42 -17.33 -9.43
N PHE A 303 -16.39 -16.52 -9.71
CA PHE A 303 -15.34 -16.88 -10.67
C PHE A 303 -14.40 -17.99 -10.19
N ILE A 304 -14.46 -18.36 -8.91
CA ILE A 304 -13.69 -19.47 -8.34
C ILE A 304 -14.63 -20.59 -7.93
N ASP A 305 -14.32 -21.77 -8.44
CA ASP A 305 -15.01 -22.99 -8.10
C ASP A 305 -14.66 -23.47 -6.67
N GLN A 306 -15.66 -23.98 -5.95
CA GLN A 306 -15.48 -24.50 -4.60
C GLN A 306 -14.50 -25.69 -4.55
N ALA A 307 -14.52 -26.57 -5.54
CA ALA A 307 -13.59 -27.68 -5.65
C ALA A 307 -12.14 -27.19 -5.79
N TRP A 308 -11.91 -26.04 -6.44
CA TRP A 308 -10.58 -25.43 -6.53
C TRP A 308 -10.07 -24.99 -5.15
N ILE A 309 -10.94 -24.40 -4.31
CA ILE A 309 -10.60 -23.99 -2.94
C ILE A 309 -10.40 -25.23 -2.03
N TRP A 310 -11.21 -26.29 -2.21
CA TRP A 310 -11.18 -27.46 -1.32
C TRP A 310 -10.00 -28.37 -1.62
N ARG A 311 -9.54 -28.39 -2.87
CA ARG A 311 -8.34 -29.12 -3.26
C ARG A 311 -7.16 -28.66 -2.41
N ALA A 312 -6.62 -29.59 -1.61
CA ALA A 312 -5.42 -29.37 -0.82
C ALA A 312 -4.30 -28.80 -1.70
N CYS A 313 -3.59 -27.79 -1.20
CA CYS A 313 -2.32 -27.36 -1.76
C CYS A 313 -1.24 -28.06 -0.94
N PRO A 314 -0.50 -29.04 -1.49
CA PRO A 314 0.63 -29.61 -0.79
C PRO A 314 1.61 -28.51 -0.40
N PRO A 315 2.20 -28.53 0.81
CA PRO A 315 3.16 -27.51 1.25
C PRO A 315 4.35 -27.36 0.30
N ASP A 316 4.78 -28.47 -0.29
CA ASP A 316 5.93 -28.55 -1.19
C ASP A 316 5.62 -28.05 -2.62
N ASP A 317 4.34 -27.87 -2.95
CA ASP A 317 3.87 -27.41 -4.27
C ASP A 317 3.58 -25.90 -4.29
N ALA A 318 4.09 -25.14 -3.31
CA ALA A 318 3.98 -23.69 -3.35
C ALA A 318 4.76 -23.14 -4.55
N ASP A 319 4.04 -22.80 -5.62
CA ASP A 319 4.60 -22.17 -6.83
C ASP A 319 5.02 -20.72 -6.54
N LEU A 320 6.11 -20.57 -5.77
CA LEU A 320 6.68 -19.26 -5.44
C LEU A 320 7.18 -18.53 -6.70
N ALA A 321 7.51 -19.25 -7.77
CA ALA A 321 7.86 -18.64 -9.05
C ALA A 321 6.64 -17.91 -9.65
N HIS A 322 5.45 -18.50 -9.57
CA HIS A 322 4.21 -17.81 -9.93
C HIS A 322 3.99 -16.56 -9.08
N VAL A 323 4.10 -16.66 -7.75
CA VAL A 323 3.95 -15.51 -6.84
C VAL A 323 4.91 -14.38 -7.25
N LYS A 324 6.20 -14.69 -7.42
CA LYS A 324 7.22 -13.73 -7.87
C LYS A 324 6.86 -13.10 -9.21
N SER A 325 6.42 -13.91 -10.17
CA SER A 325 5.99 -13.43 -11.50
C SER A 325 4.82 -12.44 -11.39
N ARG A 326 3.77 -12.78 -10.64
CA ARG A 326 2.61 -11.89 -10.42
C ARG A 326 3.01 -10.58 -9.75
N ILE A 327 3.88 -10.63 -8.75
CA ILE A 327 4.40 -9.40 -8.15
C ILE A 327 5.24 -8.62 -9.15
N GLY A 328 6.14 -9.27 -9.89
CA GLY A 328 6.96 -8.65 -10.93
C GLY A 328 6.13 -7.94 -12.01
N GLU A 329 5.03 -8.53 -12.47
CA GLU A 329 4.07 -7.89 -13.39
C GLU A 329 3.50 -6.59 -12.79
N MET A 330 3.09 -6.61 -11.53
CA MET A 330 2.58 -5.42 -10.85
C MET A 330 3.67 -4.36 -10.66
N ILE A 331 4.92 -4.75 -10.35
CA ILE A 331 6.07 -3.84 -10.29
C ILE A 331 6.30 -3.20 -11.67
N HIS A 332 6.26 -3.98 -12.75
CA HIS A 332 6.46 -3.47 -14.11
C HIS A 332 5.35 -2.51 -14.53
N ALA A 333 4.09 -2.82 -14.24
CA ALA A 333 2.96 -1.93 -14.48
C ALA A 333 3.12 -0.61 -13.72
N ALA A 334 3.48 -0.69 -12.44
CA ALA A 334 3.76 0.48 -11.60
C ALA A 334 4.89 1.36 -12.13
N GLN A 335 5.99 0.75 -12.61
CA GLN A 335 7.09 1.47 -13.23
C GLN A 335 6.67 2.18 -14.51
N GLY A 336 5.82 1.55 -15.32
CA GLY A 336 5.22 2.15 -16.50
C GLY A 336 4.43 3.40 -16.16
N GLN A 337 3.48 3.27 -15.23
CA GLN A 337 2.61 4.37 -14.80
C GLN A 337 3.40 5.51 -14.13
N SER A 338 4.35 5.20 -13.26
CA SER A 338 5.22 6.18 -12.62
C SER A 338 6.02 6.99 -13.65
N ARG A 339 6.56 6.32 -14.68
CA ARG A 339 7.27 6.97 -15.79
C ARG A 339 6.35 7.88 -16.59
N GLU A 340 5.14 7.44 -16.91
CA GLU A 340 4.15 8.25 -17.64
C GLU A 340 3.73 9.48 -16.84
N HIS A 341 3.41 9.32 -15.56
CA HIS A 341 3.09 10.45 -14.67
C HIS A 341 4.27 11.43 -14.56
N TRP A 342 5.50 10.93 -14.45
CA TRP A 342 6.67 11.79 -14.39
C TRP A 342 6.87 12.58 -15.68
N ILE A 343 6.72 11.95 -16.84
CA ILE A 343 6.80 12.63 -18.15
C ILE A 343 5.71 13.70 -18.23
N HIS A 344 4.48 13.35 -17.87
CA HIS A 344 3.35 14.27 -17.84
C HIS A 344 3.64 15.48 -16.94
N ASP A 345 3.99 15.25 -15.67
CA ASP A 345 4.29 16.31 -14.70
C ASP A 345 5.45 17.19 -15.16
N PHE A 346 6.50 16.59 -15.74
CA PHE A 346 7.62 17.32 -16.32
C PHE A 346 7.17 18.24 -17.45
N VAL A 347 6.36 17.73 -18.38
CA VAL A 347 5.85 18.52 -19.52
C VAL A 347 4.92 19.62 -19.02
N THR A 348 3.95 19.32 -18.16
CA THR A 348 2.99 20.29 -17.62
C THR A 348 3.68 21.40 -16.82
N GLN A 349 4.62 21.06 -15.93
CA GLN A 349 5.34 22.05 -15.13
C GLN A 349 6.16 23.01 -16.00
N ARG A 350 6.67 22.54 -17.14
CA ARG A 350 7.55 23.33 -18.02
C ARG A 350 6.83 24.09 -19.11
N LEU A 351 5.68 23.61 -19.57
CA LEU A 351 4.79 24.37 -20.43
C LEU A 351 4.03 25.46 -19.65
N GLY A 352 3.91 25.31 -18.32
CA GLY A 352 3.16 26.24 -17.48
C GLY A 352 1.67 26.26 -17.84
N GLU A 353 0.93 27.17 -17.19
CA GLU A 353 -0.43 27.55 -17.60
C GLU A 353 -0.41 28.59 -18.74
N GLU A 354 0.70 28.71 -19.46
CA GLU A 354 0.81 29.66 -20.57
C GLU A 354 -0.06 29.15 -21.73
N ASN A 355 -1.25 29.74 -21.89
CA ASN A 355 -2.17 29.49 -23.00
C ASN A 355 -1.64 30.05 -24.36
N GLY A 356 -0.32 30.05 -24.58
CA GLY A 356 0.35 30.62 -25.73
C GLY A 356 1.21 29.60 -26.50
N PRO A 357 1.60 29.91 -27.74
CA PRO A 357 2.53 29.07 -28.50
C PRO A 357 3.90 29.04 -27.82
N VAL A 358 4.44 27.83 -27.63
CA VAL A 358 5.78 27.59 -27.08
C VAL A 358 6.83 28.13 -28.06
N SER A 359 7.71 29.02 -27.60
CA SER A 359 8.80 29.54 -28.43
C SER A 359 9.86 28.46 -28.71
N SER A 360 10.61 28.61 -29.81
CA SER A 360 11.72 27.70 -30.12
C SER A 360 12.77 27.63 -29.00
N GLU A 361 13.04 28.76 -28.34
CA GLU A 361 13.98 28.83 -27.21
C GLU A 361 13.45 28.08 -25.98
N GLN A 362 12.16 28.23 -25.66
CA GLN A 362 11.51 27.47 -24.59
C GLN A 362 11.56 25.96 -24.87
N LEU A 363 11.28 25.56 -26.11
CA LEU A 363 11.34 24.16 -26.54
C LEU A 363 12.76 23.58 -26.43
N GLU A 364 13.79 24.29 -26.90
CA GLU A 364 15.18 23.85 -26.79
C GLU A 364 15.61 23.67 -25.32
N LYS A 365 15.21 24.61 -24.45
CA LYS A 365 15.46 24.52 -23.02
C LYS A 365 14.76 23.31 -22.39
N MET A 366 13.50 23.08 -22.76
CA MET A 366 12.73 21.91 -22.30
C MET A 366 13.37 20.60 -22.74
N VAL A 367 13.78 20.49 -24.01
CA VAL A 367 14.44 19.28 -24.55
C VAL A 367 15.74 19.01 -23.81
N ARG A 368 16.55 20.05 -23.54
CA ARG A 368 17.80 19.92 -22.79
C ARG A 368 17.56 19.46 -21.35
N ASP A 369 16.60 20.06 -20.66
CA ASP A 369 16.24 19.70 -19.30
C ASP A 369 15.67 18.27 -19.23
N PHE A 370 14.85 17.88 -20.22
CA PHE A 370 14.29 16.55 -20.34
C PHE A 370 15.36 15.50 -20.61
N ALA A 371 16.29 15.77 -21.54
CA ALA A 371 17.39 14.88 -21.85
C ALA A 371 18.30 14.65 -20.63
N ALA A 372 18.61 15.71 -19.87
CA ALA A 372 19.39 15.60 -18.63
C ALA A 372 18.67 14.72 -17.59
N ALA A 373 17.37 14.94 -17.39
CA ALA A 373 16.58 14.16 -16.45
C ALA A 373 16.40 12.70 -16.91
N MET A 374 16.11 12.46 -18.19
CA MET A 374 15.97 11.12 -18.77
C MET A 374 17.28 10.33 -18.73
N THR A 375 18.42 10.97 -18.97
CA THR A 375 19.74 10.30 -18.90
C THR A 375 19.97 9.73 -17.50
N SER A 376 19.56 10.45 -16.46
CA SER A 376 19.62 9.95 -15.07
C SER A 376 18.66 8.78 -14.79
N MET A 377 17.55 8.69 -15.55
CA MET A 377 16.59 7.58 -15.47
C MET A 377 17.02 6.35 -16.27
N VAL A 378 17.67 6.53 -17.42
CA VAL A 378 18.11 5.42 -18.29
C VAL A 378 19.33 4.70 -17.71
N LEU A 379 20.16 5.39 -16.92
CA LEU A 379 21.25 4.77 -16.15
C LEU A 379 20.77 3.87 -14.99
N ARG A 380 19.45 3.71 -14.80
CA ARG A 380 18.89 2.74 -13.85
C ARG A 380 19.20 1.33 -14.33
N LYS A 381 19.88 0.53 -13.51
CA LYS A 381 19.90 -0.93 -13.69
C LYS A 381 18.45 -1.42 -13.58
N ARG A 382 17.98 -2.18 -14.57
CA ARG A 382 16.67 -2.84 -14.50
C ARG A 382 16.68 -3.73 -13.24
N ILE A 383 15.67 -3.60 -12.39
CA ILE A 383 15.50 -4.54 -11.27
C ILE A 383 15.25 -5.90 -11.91
N ASP A 384 16.16 -6.84 -11.69
CA ASP A 384 15.95 -8.22 -12.14
C ASP A 384 15.00 -8.89 -11.15
N VAL A 385 14.00 -9.61 -11.66
CA VAL A 385 13.02 -10.29 -10.80
C VAL A 385 13.68 -11.39 -9.97
N ASP A 386 14.84 -11.88 -10.44
CA ASP A 386 15.67 -12.85 -9.73
C ASP A 386 16.34 -12.28 -8.46
N ASP A 387 16.37 -10.95 -8.29
CA ASP A 387 16.89 -10.27 -7.09
C ASP A 387 15.80 -10.01 -6.01
N VAL A 388 14.55 -10.48 -6.22
CA VAL A 388 13.38 -10.27 -5.32
C VAL A 388 13.00 -11.51 -4.50
#